data_AF-A0A1I8CT94-F1
#
_entry.id   AF-A0A1I8CT94-F1
#
_cell.length_a   1.000
_cell.length_b   1.000
_cell.length_c   1.000
_cell.angle_alpha   90.00
_cell.angle_beta   90.00
_cell.angle_gamma   90.00
#
_symmetry.space_group_name_H-M   'P 1'
#
loop_
_entity.id
_entity.type
_entity.pdbx_description
1 polymer ?
#
loop_
_entity_poly.entity_id
_entity_poly.type
_entity_poly.pdbx_seq_one_letter_code
_entity_poly.pdbx_strand_id
1 'polypeptide(L)'
;MAKFFFNFPLLINIIQFGLILIGMESLNAAGHFKISSYTFTKGMEMLFPSSLLSLSIYLTLGSLDGIALPMFPAIMKFAPVVVLAAIFFTSNRDTLSWKKLFNILMISTTGFLSGYYYLSYQPLSWIYGIMICILLPYTFYLFKQHCERTPTEDVIYTNVFNCFVIFLISDLVFDELDDFYLYCQSSISLLFVFSFIAQIVTGVMAHILLMILIKKLGVLSATITYTFLQTIQICFAYILSLAFFYDYSPTTFNFMMMALCTIYVWS
;
A
#
# COMPACT_ATOMS: atom_id res chain seq x y z
N MET A 1 -16.84 27.30 4.52
CA MET A 1 -16.90 25.85 4.26
C MET A 1 -15.48 25.41 3.91
N ALA A 2 -14.65 25.19 4.92
CA ALA A 2 -13.19 25.14 4.74
C ALA A 2 -12.73 23.77 4.23
N LYS A 3 -11.98 23.84 3.13
CA LYS A 3 -11.15 22.84 2.45
C LYS A 3 -10.38 21.94 3.43
N PHE A 4 -10.76 20.66 3.55
CA PHE A 4 -9.84 19.58 3.97
C PHE A 4 -9.10 19.04 2.74
N PHE A 5 -8.30 19.89 2.09
CA PHE A 5 -7.39 19.46 1.03
C PHE A 5 -5.99 19.42 1.65
N PHE A 6 -5.73 18.37 2.42
CA PHE A 6 -4.39 18.03 2.85
C PHE A 6 -3.81 17.08 1.81
N ASN A 7 -2.89 17.58 1.00
CA ASN A 7 -2.30 16.86 -0.12
C ASN A 7 -0.77 17.00 -0.10
N PHE A 8 -0.14 16.23 0.79
CA PHE A 8 1.33 16.18 0.91
C PHE A 8 1.81 14.73 0.99
N PRO A 9 1.56 13.92 -0.05
CA PRO A 9 1.86 12.49 -0.05
C PRO A 9 3.35 12.19 0.13
N LEU A 10 4.27 13.01 -0.40
CA LEU A 10 5.70 12.83 -0.19
C LEU A 10 6.07 13.09 1.26
N LEU A 11 5.62 14.20 1.85
CA LEU A 11 5.90 14.52 3.26
C LEU A 11 5.43 13.41 4.20
N ILE A 12 4.21 12.90 4.00
CA ILE A 12 3.65 11.81 4.81
C ILE A 12 4.58 10.60 4.77
N ASN A 13 5.05 10.22 3.58
CA ASN A 13 5.97 9.12 3.41
C ASN A 13 7.33 9.40 4.06
N ILE A 14 7.91 10.59 3.86
CA ILE A 14 9.19 10.98 4.48
C ILE A 14 9.12 10.80 5.99
N ILE A 15 8.05 11.26 6.63
CA ILE A 15 7.87 11.11 8.09
C ILE A 15 7.63 9.65 8.47
N GLN A 16 6.77 8.91 7.76
CA GLN A 16 6.50 7.50 8.07
C GLN A 16 7.77 6.64 7.98
N PHE A 17 8.52 6.74 6.88
CA PHE A 17 9.76 5.99 6.69
C PHE A 17 10.86 6.47 7.65
N GLY A 18 10.94 7.78 7.92
CA GLY A 18 11.85 8.34 8.92
C GLY A 18 11.57 7.81 10.34
N LEU A 19 10.31 7.73 10.75
CA LEU A 19 9.91 7.18 12.05
C LEU A 19 10.21 5.69 12.17
N ILE A 20 10.06 4.92 11.08
CA ILE A 20 10.46 3.51 11.07
C ILE A 20 11.97 3.40 11.28
N LEU A 21 12.80 4.20 10.60
CA LEU A 21 14.25 4.19 10.79
C LEU A 21 14.65 4.51 12.23
N ILE A 22 14.10 5.60 12.78
CA ILE A 22 14.37 6.01 14.17
C ILE A 22 13.91 4.93 15.15
N GLY A 23 12.74 4.35 14.93
CA GLY A 23 12.20 3.25 15.73
C GLY A 23 13.10 2.00 15.68
N MET A 24 13.61 1.65 14.50
CA MET A 24 14.49 0.49 14.33
C MET A 24 15.87 0.72 14.97
N GLU A 25 16.46 1.90 14.79
CA GLU A 25 17.75 2.24 15.42
C GLU A 25 17.65 2.31 16.94
N SER A 26 16.56 2.89 17.47
CA SER A 26 16.33 2.91 18.92
C SER A 26 16.15 1.51 19.51
N LEU A 27 15.44 0.62 18.83
CA LEU A 27 15.30 -0.78 19.24
C LEU A 27 16.62 -1.57 19.14
N ASN A 28 17.46 -1.25 18.15
CA ASN A 28 18.80 -1.82 17.99
C ASN A 28 19.73 -1.36 19.13
N ALA A 29 19.71 -0.05 19.45
CA ALA A 29 20.48 0.52 20.55
C ALA A 29 20.04 -0.03 21.92
N ALA A 30 18.75 -0.33 22.09
CA ALA A 30 18.21 -0.98 23.29
C ALA A 30 18.50 -2.50 23.34
N GLY A 31 19.06 -3.09 22.28
CA GLY A 31 19.42 -4.50 22.21
C GLY A 31 18.26 -5.47 21.98
N HIS A 32 17.09 -4.98 21.58
CA HIS A 32 15.91 -5.84 21.33
C HIS A 32 16.04 -6.64 20.02
N PHE A 33 16.68 -6.08 19.00
CA PHE A 33 16.96 -6.74 17.73
C PHE A 33 18.36 -6.37 17.25
N LYS A 34 19.06 -7.29 16.59
CA LYS A 34 20.38 -7.03 16.01
C LYS A 34 20.21 -6.71 14.53
N ILE A 35 20.19 -5.44 14.20
CA ILE A 35 20.13 -4.97 12.81
C ILE A 35 21.56 -4.83 12.30
N SER A 36 21.82 -5.35 11.10
CA SER A 36 23.12 -5.15 10.47
C SER A 36 23.24 -3.73 9.92
N SER A 37 24.38 -3.08 10.14
CA SER A 37 24.60 -1.70 9.68
C SER A 37 24.38 -1.59 8.18
N TYR A 38 23.83 -0.45 7.75
CA TYR A 38 23.64 -0.14 6.35
C TYR A 38 25.00 -0.14 5.63
N THR A 39 25.07 -0.88 4.52
CA THR A 39 26.23 -0.88 3.62
C THR A 39 25.74 -0.58 2.23
N PHE A 40 26.49 0.20 1.46
CA PHE A 40 26.11 0.58 0.11
C PHE A 40 25.82 -0.61 -0.80
N THR A 41 26.53 -1.73 -0.64
CA THR A 41 26.29 -2.98 -1.39
C THR A 41 24.88 -3.53 -1.15
N LYS A 42 24.47 -3.68 0.11
CA LYS A 42 23.09 -4.07 0.48
C LYS A 42 22.05 -3.07 -0.02
N GLY A 43 22.37 -1.77 0.09
CA GLY A 43 21.55 -0.69 -0.42
C GLY A 43 21.27 -0.85 -1.91
N MET A 44 22.31 -1.12 -2.70
CA MET A 44 22.23 -1.32 -4.15
C MET A 44 21.44 -2.58 -4.53
N GLU A 45 21.61 -3.69 -3.81
CA GLU A 45 20.83 -4.92 -4.03
C GLU A 45 19.32 -4.69 -3.83
N MET A 46 18.97 -3.84 -2.86
CA MET A 46 17.59 -3.52 -2.50
C MET A 46 17.06 -2.26 -3.21
N LEU A 47 17.87 -1.55 -3.99
CA LEU A 47 17.49 -0.26 -4.56
C LEU A 47 16.32 -0.39 -5.54
N PHE A 48 16.35 -1.43 -6.37
CA PHE A 48 15.29 -1.70 -7.36
C PHE A 48 13.93 -2.02 -6.72
N PRO A 49 13.80 -2.98 -5.78
CA PRO A 49 12.51 -3.20 -5.12
C PRO A 49 12.04 -1.97 -4.32
N SER A 50 12.96 -1.23 -3.68
CA SER A 50 12.61 0.00 -2.96
C SER A 50 12.11 1.11 -3.87
N SER A 51 12.67 1.28 -5.07
CA SER A 51 12.21 2.30 -6.03
C SER A 51 10.84 1.96 -6.61
N LEU A 52 10.59 0.69 -6.94
CA LEU A 52 9.28 0.23 -7.39
C LEU A 52 8.21 0.38 -6.29
N LEU A 53 8.58 0.09 -5.04
CA LEU A 53 7.68 0.31 -3.90
C LEU A 53 7.37 1.80 -3.74
N SER A 54 8.41 2.64 -3.75
CA SER A 54 8.27 4.10 -3.56
C SER A 54 7.37 4.71 -4.63
N LEU A 55 7.57 4.31 -5.89
CA LEU A 55 6.73 4.74 -7.01
C LEU A 55 5.28 4.22 -6.87
N SER A 56 5.09 2.97 -6.41
CA SER A 56 3.75 2.42 -6.17
C SER A 56 3.02 3.15 -5.05
N ILE A 57 3.70 3.49 -3.96
CA ILE A 57 3.14 4.24 -2.84
C ILE A 57 2.78 5.66 -3.27
N TYR A 58 3.69 6.35 -3.97
CA TYR A 58 3.46 7.70 -4.47
C TYR A 58 2.26 7.75 -5.42
N LEU A 59 2.19 6.85 -6.40
CA LEU A 59 1.04 6.78 -7.32
C LEU A 59 -0.27 6.40 -6.61
N THR A 60 -0.21 5.64 -5.51
CA THR A 60 -1.40 5.24 -4.74
C THR A 60 -1.93 6.40 -3.90
N LEU A 61 -1.04 7.21 -3.31
CA LEU A 61 -1.48 8.40 -2.60
C LEU A 61 -1.92 9.47 -3.60
N GLY A 62 -1.16 9.68 -4.66
CA GLY A 62 -1.49 10.56 -5.79
C GLY A 62 -2.86 10.29 -6.42
N SER A 63 -3.29 9.02 -6.46
CA SER A 63 -4.62 8.65 -6.97
C SER A 63 -5.76 8.87 -5.97
N LEU A 64 -5.44 9.08 -4.70
CA LEU A 64 -6.40 9.33 -3.61
C LEU A 64 -6.51 10.82 -3.26
N ASP A 65 -5.66 11.66 -3.86
CA ASP A 65 -5.61 13.09 -3.57
C ASP A 65 -6.86 13.85 -4.01
N GLY A 66 -7.44 14.62 -3.08
CA GLY A 66 -8.59 15.50 -3.29
C GLY A 66 -9.92 14.78 -3.43
N ILE A 67 -10.06 13.90 -4.43
CA ILE A 67 -11.20 12.98 -4.62
C ILE A 67 -10.61 11.71 -5.24
N ALA A 68 -10.78 10.57 -4.57
CA ALA A 68 -10.23 9.30 -5.03
C ALA A 68 -10.59 9.04 -6.49
N LEU A 69 -9.58 8.70 -7.29
CA LEU A 69 -9.78 8.39 -8.69
C LEU A 69 -10.76 7.21 -8.83
N PRO A 70 -11.89 7.40 -9.52
CA PRO A 70 -13.07 6.54 -9.40
C PRO A 70 -12.83 5.06 -9.75
N MET A 71 -11.95 4.78 -10.71
CA MET A 71 -11.65 3.42 -11.18
C MET A 71 -10.42 2.79 -10.52
N PHE A 72 -9.62 3.60 -9.86
CA PHE A 72 -8.32 3.19 -9.35
C PHE A 72 -8.46 2.04 -8.32
N PRO A 73 -9.31 2.14 -7.29
CA PRO A 73 -9.47 1.07 -6.32
C PRO A 73 -10.02 -0.22 -6.92
N ALA A 74 -10.84 -0.14 -7.97
CA ALA A 74 -11.44 -1.29 -8.63
C ALA A 74 -10.40 -2.08 -9.46
N ILE A 75 -9.57 -1.38 -10.23
CA ILE A 75 -8.53 -2.01 -11.06
C ILE A 75 -7.46 -2.68 -10.19
N MET A 76 -7.11 -2.07 -9.05
CA MET A 76 -6.18 -2.65 -8.09
C MET A 76 -6.63 -4.01 -7.53
N LYS A 77 -7.93 -4.33 -7.55
CA LYS A 77 -8.44 -5.63 -7.07
C LYS A 77 -7.99 -6.81 -7.94
N PHE A 78 -7.44 -6.57 -9.12
CA PHE A 78 -6.84 -7.60 -9.96
C PHE A 78 -5.38 -7.93 -9.61
N ALA A 79 -4.77 -7.24 -8.63
CA ALA A 79 -3.39 -7.51 -8.20
C ALA A 79 -3.12 -9.00 -7.85
N PRO A 80 -4.03 -9.75 -7.19
CA PRO A 80 -3.85 -11.18 -6.96
C PRO A 80 -3.80 -12.02 -8.24
N VAL A 81 -4.51 -11.62 -9.31
CA VAL A 81 -4.46 -12.29 -10.62
C VAL A 81 -3.09 -12.10 -11.25
N VAL A 82 -2.52 -10.90 -11.15
CA VAL A 82 -1.17 -10.61 -11.65
C VAL A 82 -0.12 -11.46 -10.91
N VAL A 83 -0.25 -11.61 -9.57
CA VAL A 83 0.60 -12.53 -8.81
C VAL A 83 0.47 -13.96 -9.34
N LEU A 84 -0.76 -14.44 -9.56
CA LEU A 84 -1.00 -15.80 -10.05
C LEU A 84 -0.39 -16.01 -11.44
N ALA A 85 -0.53 -15.03 -12.34
CA ALA A 85 0.10 -15.05 -13.65
C ALA A 85 1.63 -15.11 -13.52
N ALA A 86 2.23 -14.28 -12.65
CA ALA A 86 3.67 -14.31 -12.41
C ALA A 86 4.14 -15.68 -11.91
N ILE A 87 3.46 -16.27 -10.93
CA ILE A 87 3.79 -17.62 -10.41
C ILE A 87 3.71 -18.68 -11.52
N PHE A 88 2.72 -18.58 -12.41
CA PHE A 88 2.56 -19.49 -13.54
C PHE A 88 3.73 -19.40 -14.54
N PHE A 89 4.25 -18.19 -14.79
CA PHE A 89 5.38 -17.97 -15.70
C PHE A 89 6.74 -18.27 -15.06
N THR A 90 6.94 -18.07 -13.76
CA THR A 90 8.24 -18.23 -13.08
C THR A 90 8.55 -19.66 -12.59
N SER A 91 7.95 -20.69 -13.18
CA SER A 91 8.33 -22.12 -13.05
C SER A 91 7.79 -22.94 -11.86
N ASN A 92 6.99 -22.39 -10.93
CA ASN A 92 6.36 -23.16 -9.83
C ASN A 92 4.95 -23.68 -10.21
N ARG A 93 4.83 -24.29 -11.38
CA ARG A 93 3.53 -24.73 -11.94
C ARG A 93 2.83 -25.80 -11.09
N ASP A 94 3.59 -26.64 -10.41
CA ASP A 94 3.08 -27.75 -9.60
C ASP A 94 2.29 -27.31 -8.36
N THR A 95 2.33 -26.03 -8.01
CA THR A 95 1.59 -25.47 -6.86
C THR A 95 0.21 -24.92 -7.21
N LEU A 96 -0.13 -24.87 -8.52
CA LEU A 96 -1.32 -24.20 -9.03
C LEU A 96 -2.50 -25.18 -9.19
N SER A 97 -3.30 -25.31 -8.13
CA SER A 97 -4.58 -26.04 -8.21
C SER A 97 -5.65 -25.21 -8.93
N TRP A 98 -6.48 -25.85 -9.75
CA TRP A 98 -7.68 -25.24 -10.33
C TRP A 98 -8.58 -24.57 -9.30
N LYS A 99 -8.66 -25.11 -8.08
CA LYS A 99 -9.40 -24.51 -6.97
C LYS A 99 -8.82 -23.15 -6.57
N LYS A 100 -7.49 -23.03 -6.49
CA LYS A 100 -6.82 -21.75 -6.16
C LYS A 100 -7.06 -20.72 -7.25
N LEU A 101 -6.93 -21.10 -8.51
CA LEU A 101 -7.18 -20.22 -9.66
C LEU A 101 -8.61 -19.69 -9.66
N PHE A 102 -9.59 -20.58 -9.48
CA PHE A 102 -11.01 -20.20 -9.41
C PHE A 102 -11.29 -19.24 -8.24
N ASN A 103 -10.77 -19.54 -7.05
CA ASN A 103 -10.96 -18.67 -5.87
C ASN A 103 -10.38 -17.27 -6.09
N ILE A 104 -9.18 -17.16 -6.67
CA ILE A 104 -8.51 -15.87 -6.90
C ILE A 104 -9.23 -15.06 -7.96
N LEU A 105 -9.71 -15.71 -9.04
CA LEU A 105 -10.54 -15.04 -10.04
C LEU A 105 -11.83 -14.54 -9.42
N MET A 106 -12.53 -15.36 -8.63
CA MET A 106 -13.76 -14.96 -7.94
C MET A 106 -13.56 -13.79 -6.97
N ILE A 107 -12.47 -13.82 -6.19
CA ILE A 107 -12.10 -12.71 -5.29
C ILE A 107 -11.86 -11.44 -6.12
N SER A 108 -11.11 -11.52 -7.21
CA SER A 108 -10.73 -10.34 -8.00
C SER A 108 -11.92 -9.74 -8.76
N THR A 109 -12.80 -10.56 -9.33
CA THR A 109 -14.01 -10.10 -10.02
C THR A 109 -15.02 -9.51 -9.05
N THR A 110 -15.27 -10.16 -7.92
CA THR A 110 -16.16 -9.63 -6.87
C THR A 110 -15.59 -8.33 -6.29
N GLY A 111 -14.27 -8.26 -6.09
CA GLY A 111 -13.57 -7.04 -5.68
C GLY A 111 -13.75 -5.90 -6.67
N PHE A 112 -13.57 -6.15 -7.97
CA PHE A 112 -13.82 -5.14 -9.01
C PHE A 112 -15.28 -4.63 -8.97
N LEU A 113 -16.25 -5.54 -8.87
CA LEU A 113 -17.68 -5.19 -8.78
C LEU A 113 -18.03 -4.44 -7.48
N SER A 114 -17.26 -4.60 -6.40
CA SER A 114 -17.46 -3.83 -5.18
C SER A 114 -17.17 -2.32 -5.34
N GLY A 115 -16.45 -1.93 -6.39
CA GLY A 115 -16.22 -0.54 -6.80
C GLY A 115 -17.15 -0.04 -7.93
N TYR A 116 -18.16 -0.82 -8.32
CA TYR A 116 -18.94 -0.63 -9.54
C TYR A 116 -19.67 0.72 -9.68
N TYR A 117 -19.99 1.41 -8.58
CA TYR A 117 -20.73 2.67 -8.64
C TYR A 117 -20.06 3.77 -9.47
N TYR A 118 -18.76 3.63 -9.73
CA TYR A 118 -17.94 4.62 -10.43
C TYR A 118 -17.35 4.10 -11.76
N LEU A 119 -18.17 3.41 -12.57
CA LEU A 119 -18.34 3.53 -14.04
C LEU A 119 -17.85 4.78 -14.80
N SER A 120 -16.96 5.64 -14.31
CA SER A 120 -16.48 6.82 -15.04
C SER A 120 -15.20 6.52 -15.81
N TYR A 121 -15.21 6.84 -17.11
CA TYR A 121 -14.03 6.74 -17.96
C TYR A 121 -13.10 7.93 -17.72
N GLN A 122 -12.17 7.79 -16.78
CA GLN A 122 -11.06 8.74 -16.56
C GLN A 122 -9.72 8.02 -16.85
N PRO A 123 -9.07 8.26 -18.01
CA PRO A 123 -7.91 7.49 -18.46
C PRO A 123 -6.76 7.43 -17.45
N LEU A 124 -6.53 8.52 -16.71
CA LEU A 124 -5.47 8.60 -15.70
C LEU A 124 -5.69 7.61 -14.55
N SER A 125 -6.94 7.42 -14.13
CA SER A 125 -7.31 6.42 -13.12
C SER A 125 -7.02 5.00 -13.57
N TRP A 126 -7.16 4.71 -14.87
CA TRP A 126 -6.88 3.41 -15.45
C TRP A 126 -5.39 3.14 -15.54
N ILE A 127 -4.64 4.13 -16.02
CA ILE A 127 -3.18 4.03 -16.14
C ILE A 127 -2.56 3.79 -14.75
N TYR A 128 -2.91 4.60 -13.75
CA TYR A 128 -2.40 4.42 -12.39
C TYR A 128 -2.82 3.08 -11.78
N GLY A 129 -4.08 2.67 -11.99
CA GLY A 129 -4.59 1.39 -11.54
C GLY A 129 -3.81 0.21 -12.12
N ILE A 130 -3.59 0.19 -13.44
CA ILE A 130 -2.86 -0.88 -14.13
C ILE A 130 -1.39 -0.89 -13.71
N MET A 131 -0.73 0.27 -13.66
CA MET A 131 0.66 0.37 -13.23
C MET A 131 0.85 -0.22 -11.83
N ILE A 132 0.02 0.19 -10.87
CA ILE A 132 0.14 -0.30 -9.49
C ILE A 132 -0.25 -1.78 -9.37
N CYS A 133 -1.26 -2.22 -10.13
CA CYS A 133 -1.66 -3.62 -10.20
C CYS A 133 -0.52 -4.54 -10.67
N ILE A 134 0.46 -4.02 -11.40
CA ILE A 134 1.67 -4.76 -11.82
C ILE A 134 2.82 -4.54 -10.83
N LEU A 135 3.14 -3.28 -10.54
CA LEU A 135 4.31 -2.89 -9.76
C LEU A 135 4.26 -3.42 -8.33
N LEU A 136 3.11 -3.30 -7.66
CA LEU A 136 2.97 -3.65 -6.25
C LEU A 136 3.14 -5.17 -6.02
N PRO A 137 2.42 -6.06 -6.74
CA PRO A 137 2.68 -7.51 -6.70
C PRO A 137 4.12 -7.93 -7.01
N TYR A 138 4.71 -7.32 -8.04
CA TYR A 138 6.08 -7.65 -8.45
C TYR A 138 7.09 -7.25 -7.38
N THR A 139 6.88 -6.11 -6.75
CA THR A 139 7.69 -5.64 -5.62
C THR A 139 7.58 -6.57 -4.41
N PHE A 140 6.39 -7.07 -4.09
CA PHE A 140 6.22 -8.06 -3.00
C PHE A 140 6.93 -9.37 -3.30
N TYR A 141 6.95 -9.79 -4.56
CA TYR A 141 7.73 -10.96 -4.99
C TYR A 141 9.23 -10.76 -4.77
N LEU A 142 9.78 -9.61 -5.15
CA LEU A 142 11.19 -9.29 -4.89
C LEU A 142 11.49 -9.25 -3.38
N PHE A 143 10.65 -8.60 -2.57
CA PHE A 143 10.83 -8.60 -1.12
C PHE A 143 10.79 -10.00 -0.51
N LYS A 144 9.91 -10.88 -1.00
CA LYS A 144 9.89 -12.27 -0.55
C LYS A 144 11.23 -12.96 -0.85
N GLN A 145 11.77 -12.79 -2.04
CA GLN A 145 13.06 -13.38 -2.42
C GLN A 145 14.22 -12.88 -1.56
N HIS A 146 14.21 -11.61 -1.16
CA HIS A 146 15.21 -11.07 -0.23
C HIS A 146 14.99 -11.59 1.21
N CYS A 147 13.75 -11.64 1.70
CA CYS A 147 13.40 -12.20 3.01
C CYS A 147 13.73 -13.70 3.18
N GLU A 148 13.93 -14.44 2.08
CA GLU A 148 14.41 -15.83 2.11
C GLU A 148 15.92 -15.93 2.36
N ARG A 149 16.68 -14.87 2.04
CA ARG A 149 18.16 -14.84 2.14
C ARG A 149 18.65 -14.07 3.37
N THR A 150 17.90 -13.06 3.81
CA THR A 150 18.27 -12.16 4.90
C THR A 150 17.16 -12.06 5.94
N PRO A 151 17.49 -11.73 7.21
CA PRO A 151 16.48 -11.50 8.24
C PRO A 151 15.57 -10.34 7.85
N THR A 152 14.32 -10.38 8.30
CA THR A 152 13.27 -9.46 7.82
C THR A 152 13.50 -8.05 8.31
N GLU A 153 14.05 -7.94 9.50
CA GLU A 153 14.45 -6.71 10.14
C GLU A 153 15.47 -5.97 9.25
N ASP A 154 16.47 -6.69 8.72
CA ASP A 154 17.46 -6.10 7.80
C ASP A 154 16.84 -5.69 6.46
N VAL A 155 15.90 -6.49 5.93
CA VAL A 155 15.17 -6.15 4.69
C VAL A 155 14.31 -4.91 4.88
N ILE A 156 13.57 -4.82 5.99
CA ILE A 156 12.76 -3.65 6.33
C ILE A 156 13.67 -2.43 6.48
N TYR A 157 14.74 -2.52 7.27
CA TYR A 157 15.66 -1.41 7.51
C TYR A 157 16.28 -0.88 6.21
N THR A 158 16.83 -1.79 5.39
CA THR A 158 17.47 -1.41 4.12
C THR A 158 16.45 -0.81 3.14
N ASN A 159 15.25 -1.39 3.07
CA ASN A 159 14.19 -0.87 2.21
C ASN A 159 13.74 0.52 2.65
N VAL A 160 13.47 0.69 3.94
CA VAL A 160 12.98 1.94 4.51
C VAL A 160 14.02 3.04 4.32
N PHE A 161 15.31 2.73 4.50
CA PHE A 161 16.39 3.67 4.24
C PHE A 161 16.43 4.13 2.78
N ASN A 162 16.37 3.19 1.84
CA ASN A 162 16.36 3.50 0.41
C ASN A 162 15.11 4.32 0.02
N CYS A 163 13.92 3.92 0.48
CA CYS A 163 12.67 4.65 0.22
C CYS A 163 12.73 6.07 0.80
N PHE A 164 13.24 6.24 2.02
CA PHE A 164 13.41 7.55 2.65
C PHE A 164 14.29 8.48 1.80
N VAL A 165 15.44 7.99 1.33
CA VAL A 165 16.33 8.77 0.44
C VAL A 165 15.63 9.10 -0.88
N ILE A 166 14.92 8.15 -1.48
CA ILE A 166 14.17 8.38 -2.73
C ILE A 166 13.10 9.45 -2.55
N PHE A 167 12.35 9.43 -1.45
CA PHE A 167 11.33 10.44 -1.17
C PHE A 167 11.95 11.82 -0.89
N LEU A 168 13.07 11.89 -0.15
CA LEU A 168 13.78 13.17 0.03
C LEU A 168 14.28 13.74 -1.30
N ILE A 169 14.83 12.92 -2.19
CA ILE A 169 15.27 13.37 -3.52
C ILE A 169 14.06 13.83 -4.36
N SER A 170 12.93 13.13 -4.24
CA SER A 170 11.70 13.49 -4.93
C SER A 170 11.17 14.84 -4.44
N ASP A 171 11.22 15.08 -3.13
CA ASP A 171 10.79 16.35 -2.54
C ASP A 171 11.61 17.55 -3.05
N LEU A 172 12.91 17.39 -3.34
CA LEU A 172 13.70 18.46 -4.00
C LEU A 172 13.20 18.86 -5.40
N VAL A 173 12.32 18.07 -6.01
CA VAL A 173 11.74 18.33 -7.34
C VAL A 173 10.31 18.85 -7.23
N PHE A 174 9.56 18.41 -6.21
CA PHE A 174 8.15 18.75 -6.03
C PHE A 174 7.90 19.83 -4.98
N ASP A 175 8.89 20.15 -4.14
CA ASP A 175 8.87 21.16 -3.07
C ASP A 175 7.67 21.05 -2.11
N GLU A 176 7.21 19.83 -1.80
CA GLU A 176 6.05 19.61 -0.92
C GLU A 176 6.31 20.05 0.52
N LEU A 177 7.56 19.97 1.02
CA LEU A 177 7.95 20.45 2.35
C LEU A 177 7.68 21.95 2.53
N ASP A 178 7.99 22.76 1.51
CA ASP A 178 7.82 24.20 1.57
C ASP A 178 6.33 24.57 1.54
N ASP A 179 5.56 23.91 0.67
CA ASP A 179 4.09 24.08 0.62
C ASP A 179 3.43 23.67 1.94
N PHE A 180 3.92 22.62 2.58
CA PHE A 180 3.42 22.19 3.89
C PHE A 180 3.71 23.23 4.97
N TYR A 181 4.91 23.80 4.98
CA TYR A 181 5.26 24.86 5.92
C TYR A 181 4.33 26.08 5.79
N LEU A 182 4.05 26.50 4.55
CA LEU A 182 3.09 27.58 4.27
C LEU A 182 1.65 27.22 4.70
N TYR A 183 1.26 25.96 4.53
CA TYR A 183 -0.04 25.47 5.00
C TYR A 183 -0.15 25.54 6.53
N CYS A 184 0.89 25.11 7.26
CA CYS A 184 0.92 25.16 8.72
C CYS A 184 0.78 26.59 9.28
N GLN A 185 1.38 27.57 8.60
CA GLN A 185 1.26 28.98 9.02
C GLN A 185 -0.13 29.56 8.81
N SER A 186 -0.82 29.14 7.75
CA SER A 186 -2.07 29.76 7.30
C SER A 186 -3.33 29.08 7.82
N SER A 187 -3.32 27.75 7.95
CA SER A 187 -4.57 26.96 7.95
C SER A 187 -4.58 25.78 8.93
N ILE A 188 -3.66 25.73 9.90
CA ILE A 188 -3.59 24.61 10.84
C ILE A 188 -4.84 24.53 11.73
N SER A 189 -5.41 23.32 11.86
CA SER A 189 -6.54 23.05 12.75
C SER A 189 -6.24 21.84 13.65
N LEU A 190 -6.91 21.76 14.80
CA LEU A 190 -6.75 20.62 15.71
C LEU A 190 -7.13 19.30 15.03
N LEU A 191 -8.22 19.29 14.24
CA LEU A 191 -8.65 18.10 13.51
C LEU A 191 -7.59 17.65 12.51
N PHE A 192 -6.96 18.61 11.81
CA PHE A 192 -5.84 18.33 10.92
C PHE A 192 -4.69 17.62 11.64
N VAL A 193 -4.27 18.12 12.81
CA VAL A 193 -3.18 17.49 13.59
C VAL A 193 -3.53 16.06 14.00
N PHE A 194 -4.76 15.82 14.48
CA PHE A 194 -5.20 14.47 14.84
C PHE A 194 -5.24 13.52 13.64
N SER A 195 -5.81 13.95 12.51
CA SER A 195 -5.86 13.15 11.28
C SER A 195 -4.45 12.86 10.74
N PHE A 196 -3.56 13.85 10.79
CA PHE A 196 -2.17 13.70 10.35
C PHE A 196 -1.42 12.68 11.20
N ILE A 197 -1.48 12.79 12.54
CA ILE A 197 -0.85 11.81 13.44
C ILE A 197 -1.41 10.41 13.20
N ALA A 198 -2.74 10.28 13.07
CA ALA A 198 -3.38 8.99 12.80
C ALA A 198 -2.88 8.38 11.46
N GLN A 199 -2.76 9.18 10.42
CA GLN A 199 -2.24 8.75 9.11
C GLN A 199 -0.77 8.29 9.21
N ILE A 200 0.06 9.01 9.95
CA ILE A 200 1.46 8.63 10.17
C ILE A 200 1.55 7.29 10.92
N VAL A 201 0.87 7.16 12.06
CA VAL A 201 0.91 5.94 12.89
C VAL A 201 0.39 4.73 12.12
N THR A 202 -0.76 4.87 11.44
CA THR A 202 -1.33 3.77 10.66
C THR A 202 -0.45 3.36 9.49
N GLY A 203 0.18 4.30 8.78
CA GLY A 203 1.12 3.98 7.70
C GLY A 203 2.37 3.25 8.17
N VAL A 204 2.96 3.67 9.29
CA VAL A 204 4.09 2.98 9.93
C VAL A 204 3.73 1.54 10.27
N MET A 205 2.59 1.34 10.95
CA MET A 205 2.13 0.00 11.32
C MET A 205 1.82 -0.86 10.08
N ALA A 206 1.18 -0.28 9.07
CA ALA A 206 0.83 -0.97 7.83
C ALA A 206 2.07 -1.46 7.08
N HIS A 207 3.13 -0.65 7.00
CA HIS A 207 4.37 -1.03 6.32
C HIS A 207 5.06 -2.22 7.01
N ILE A 208 5.21 -2.16 8.33
CA ILE A 208 5.84 -3.24 9.11
C ILE A 208 5.01 -4.53 8.98
N LEU A 209 3.68 -4.43 9.14
CA LEU A 209 2.77 -5.57 9.06
C LEU A 209 2.80 -6.20 7.67
N LEU A 210 2.84 -5.39 6.60
CA LEU A 210 2.95 -5.88 5.23
C LEU A 210 4.21 -6.73 5.02
N MET A 211 5.36 -6.26 5.48
CA MET A 211 6.63 -6.99 5.35
C MET A 211 6.63 -8.32 6.13
N ILE A 212 6.01 -8.33 7.32
CA ILE A 212 5.82 -9.56 8.11
C ILE A 212 4.89 -10.54 7.38
N LEU A 213 3.79 -10.05 6.79
CA LEU A 213 2.85 -10.89 6.03
C LEU A 213 3.51 -11.52 4.80
N ILE A 214 4.29 -10.74 4.04
CA ILE A 214 5.00 -11.22 2.84
C ILE A 214 5.91 -12.40 3.20
N LYS A 215 6.64 -12.32 4.32
CA LYS A 215 7.48 -13.44 4.78
C LYS A 215 6.68 -14.64 5.27
N LYS A 216 5.69 -14.42 6.15
CA LYS A 216 4.99 -15.52 6.84
C LYS A 216 4.00 -16.27 5.94
N LEU A 217 3.24 -15.54 5.13
CA LEU A 217 2.11 -16.08 4.36
C LEU A 217 2.39 -16.12 2.85
N GLY A 218 3.47 -15.48 2.40
CA GLY A 218 3.83 -15.38 0.99
C GLY A 218 3.11 -14.27 0.24
N VAL A 219 3.53 -14.04 -1.01
CA VAL A 219 3.11 -12.91 -1.86
C VAL A 219 1.60 -12.91 -2.11
N LEU A 220 1.03 -14.06 -2.45
CA LEU A 220 -0.38 -14.16 -2.84
C LEU A 220 -1.33 -13.88 -1.67
N SER A 221 -1.04 -14.43 -0.50
CA SER A 221 -1.83 -14.17 0.70
C SER A 221 -1.67 -12.72 1.17
N ALA A 222 -0.48 -12.13 1.02
CA ALA A 222 -0.25 -10.71 1.32
C ALA A 222 -1.06 -9.79 0.37
N THR A 223 -1.12 -10.08 -0.93
CA THR A 223 -1.94 -9.28 -1.86
C THR A 223 -3.43 -9.44 -1.63
N ILE A 224 -3.91 -10.64 -1.27
CA ILE A 224 -5.33 -10.85 -0.90
C ILE A 224 -5.67 -10.14 0.42
N THR A 225 -4.78 -10.15 1.40
CA THR A 225 -4.98 -9.40 2.65
C THR A 225 -5.03 -7.90 2.38
N TYR A 226 -4.17 -7.41 1.49
CA TYR A 226 -4.17 -6.01 1.07
C TYR A 226 -5.47 -5.62 0.36
N THR A 227 -5.97 -6.45 -0.58
CA THR A 227 -7.26 -6.18 -1.24
C THR A 227 -8.44 -6.24 -0.27
N PHE A 228 -8.40 -7.13 0.73
CA PHE A 228 -9.39 -7.19 1.81
C PHE A 228 -9.42 -5.90 2.64
N LEU A 229 -8.27 -5.41 3.10
CA LEU A 229 -8.16 -4.17 3.88
C LEU A 229 -8.68 -2.96 3.09
N GLN A 230 -8.32 -2.86 1.80
CA GLN A 230 -8.86 -1.82 0.93
C GLN A 230 -10.40 -1.91 0.80
N THR A 231 -10.98 -3.11 0.77
CA THR A 231 -12.44 -3.28 0.71
C THR A 231 -13.10 -2.82 2.01
N ILE A 232 -12.49 -3.09 3.16
CA ILE A 232 -12.96 -2.55 4.45
C ILE A 232 -12.93 -1.03 4.44
N GLN A 233 -11.83 -0.43 3.98
CA GLN A 233 -11.69 1.03 3.88
C GLN A 233 -12.77 1.65 3.00
N ILE A 234 -13.04 1.07 1.82
CA ILE A 234 -14.11 1.53 0.91
C ILE A 234 -15.48 1.37 1.57
N CYS A 235 -15.73 0.25 2.25
CA CYS A 235 -16.99 0.01 2.95
C CYS A 235 -17.22 1.06 4.04
N PHE A 236 -16.21 1.37 4.83
CA PHE A 236 -16.27 2.42 5.84
C PHE A 236 -16.52 3.80 5.23
N ALA A 237 -15.83 4.12 4.12
CA ALA A 237 -16.04 5.36 3.39
C ALA A 237 -17.49 5.49 2.88
N TYR A 238 -18.09 4.42 2.36
CA TYR A 238 -19.50 4.40 1.94
C TYR A 238 -20.46 4.55 3.13
N ILE A 239 -20.21 3.89 4.27
CA ILE A 239 -21.04 4.08 5.47
C ILE A 239 -21.01 5.54 5.93
N LEU A 240 -19.84 6.18 5.97
CA LEU A 240 -19.71 7.59 6.32
C LEU A 240 -20.39 8.49 5.27
N SER A 241 -20.25 8.17 3.98
CA SER A 241 -20.90 8.89 2.89
C SER A 241 -22.42 8.84 3.02
N LEU A 242 -22.98 7.67 3.31
CA LEU A 242 -24.42 7.52 3.57
C LEU A 242 -24.86 8.29 4.82
N ALA A 243 -24.09 8.23 5.90
CA ALA A 243 -24.44 8.86 7.18
C ALA A 243 -24.42 10.40 7.13
N PHE A 244 -23.46 10.98 6.41
CA PHE A 244 -23.27 12.44 6.36
C PHE A 244 -23.88 13.09 5.13
N PHE A 245 -23.88 12.40 3.98
CA PHE A 245 -24.26 12.97 2.69
C PHE A 245 -25.45 12.27 2.03
N TYR A 246 -25.98 11.19 2.63
CA TYR A 246 -27.10 10.40 2.07
C TYR A 246 -26.86 9.91 0.63
N ASP A 247 -25.59 9.62 0.30
CA ASP A 247 -25.15 9.42 -1.08
C ASP A 247 -24.98 7.93 -1.42
N TYR A 248 -23.83 7.32 -1.07
CA TYR A 248 -23.51 5.94 -1.47
C TYR A 248 -23.66 4.95 -0.33
N SER A 249 -24.42 3.87 -0.54
CA SER A 249 -24.49 2.74 0.40
C SER A 249 -23.50 1.62 0.02
N PRO A 250 -22.93 0.88 1.00
CA PRO A 250 -22.17 -0.34 0.71
C PRO A 250 -22.96 -1.36 -0.12
N THR A 251 -22.34 -1.98 -1.12
CA THR A 251 -22.98 -3.01 -1.95
C THR A 251 -22.93 -4.38 -1.28
N THR A 252 -23.81 -5.27 -1.72
CA THR A 252 -23.70 -6.72 -1.46
C THR A 252 -22.35 -7.28 -1.91
N PHE A 253 -21.75 -6.74 -2.98
CA PHE A 253 -20.43 -7.14 -3.46
C PHE A 253 -19.30 -6.77 -2.48
N ASN A 254 -19.40 -5.66 -1.74
CA ASN A 254 -18.43 -5.35 -0.68
C ASN A 254 -18.43 -6.44 0.41
N PHE A 255 -19.61 -6.88 0.84
CA PHE A 255 -19.74 -7.95 1.85
C PHE A 255 -19.32 -9.32 1.30
N MET A 256 -19.71 -9.65 0.07
CA MET A 256 -19.31 -10.90 -0.60
C MET A 256 -17.78 -10.98 -0.78
N MET A 257 -17.14 -9.88 -1.19
CA MET A 257 -15.68 -9.79 -1.29
C MET A 257 -15.01 -10.04 0.06
N MET A 258 -15.51 -9.41 1.12
CA MET A 258 -15.00 -9.62 2.48
C MET A 258 -15.13 -11.09 2.91
N ALA A 259 -16.29 -11.70 2.70
CA ALA A 259 -16.51 -13.11 3.00
C ALA A 259 -15.55 -14.03 2.23
N LEU A 260 -15.41 -13.84 0.91
CA LEU A 260 -14.51 -14.64 0.07
C LEU A 260 -13.05 -14.52 0.49
N CYS A 261 -12.59 -13.31 0.83
CA CYS A 261 -11.23 -13.10 1.33
C CYS A 261 -11.01 -13.82 2.66
N THR A 262 -11.96 -13.75 3.59
CA THR A 262 -11.83 -14.47 4.87
C THR A 262 -11.78 -15.98 4.64
N ILE A 263 -12.68 -16.54 3.85
CA ILE A 263 -12.70 -17.98 3.56
C ILE A 263 -11.37 -18.44 2.98
N TYR A 264 -10.76 -17.66 2.09
CA TYR A 264 -9.46 -17.99 1.50
C TYR A 264 -8.30 -17.96 2.50
N VAL A 265 -8.28 -16.99 3.42
CA VAL A 265 -7.21 -16.88 4.42
C VAL A 265 -7.27 -18.03 5.44
N TRP A 266 -8.46 -18.56 5.71
CA TRP A 266 -8.69 -19.64 6.66
C TRP A 266 -8.73 -21.05 6.02
N SER A 267 -8.54 -21.17 4.70
CA SER A 267 -8.51 -22.44 3.94
C SER A 267 -7.10 -22.92 3.62
#